data_AF-A0A0D2SPT6-F1
#
_entry.id   AF-A0A0D2SPT6-F1
#
_cell.length_a   1.000
_cell.length_b   1.000
_cell.length_c   1.000
_cell.angle_alpha   90.00
_cell.angle_beta   90.00
_cell.angle_gamma   90.00
#
_symmetry.space_group_name_H-M   'P 1'
#
loop_
_entity.id
_entity.type
_entity.pdbx_description
1 polymer ?
#
loop_
_entity_poly.entity_id
_entity_poly.type
_entity_poly.pdbx_seq_one_letter_code
_entity_poly.pdbx_strand_id
1 'polypeptide(L)'
;MIAARRLDKISRLMGSRATPSAFLKAFNKESLLWTESLNPKVRLLGNDDGDAVRFSTYHYSSNSNHSPTNKVLRNLPAHVKIVEVGPRDGLQNEKEIVPTSTKVQLIKMLVSSGLTVVEATSFVSPKWVPQLADAKDVMDAIRNIQGARFPVLTPNLKGFEAAVSAGANEVAIFASASESFSKSNINCSIEDSLARFRDVVSAAREISLPVRGYCHSNA
;
A
#
# COMPACT_ATOMS: atom_id res chain seq x y z
N MET A 1 -8.54 7.36 1.12
CA MET A 1 -9.10 8.45 1.96
C MET A 1 -8.98 8.22 3.48
N ILE A 2 -9.09 6.98 3.99
CA ILE A 2 -8.92 6.69 5.44
C ILE A 2 -7.43 6.71 5.85
N ALA A 3 -6.51 6.26 5.00
CA ALA A 3 -5.06 6.29 5.28
C ALA A 3 -4.49 7.72 5.35
N ALA A 4 -4.85 8.60 4.41
CA ALA A 4 -4.39 10.00 4.37
C ALA A 4 -4.84 10.82 5.60
N ARG A 5 -6.03 10.56 6.15
CA ARG A 5 -6.51 11.22 7.38
C ARG A 5 -5.81 10.71 8.65
N ARG A 6 -5.17 9.53 8.62
CA ARG A 6 -4.45 8.92 9.75
C ARG A 6 -3.04 9.49 9.92
N LEU A 7 -2.33 9.73 8.81
CA LEU A 7 -0.99 10.30 8.83
C LEU A 7 -0.99 11.78 9.25
N ASP A 8 -2.00 12.55 8.85
CA ASP A 8 -2.18 13.96 9.27
C ASP A 8 -2.40 14.08 10.80
N LYS A 9 -3.05 13.10 11.44
CA LYS A 9 -3.22 13.07 12.90
C LYS A 9 -1.91 12.78 13.64
N ILE A 10 -1.13 11.81 13.16
CA ILE A 10 0.20 11.47 13.69
C ILE A 10 1.18 12.65 13.50
N SER A 11 1.13 13.32 12.35
CA SER A 11 1.93 14.51 12.04
C SER A 11 1.61 15.69 12.99
N ARG A 12 0.32 15.96 13.25
CA ARG A 12 -0.12 17.02 14.18
C ARG A 12 0.23 16.74 15.64
N LEU A 13 0.25 15.48 16.06
CA LEU A 13 0.62 15.08 17.43
C LEU A 13 2.12 15.20 17.72
N MET A 14 2.96 15.25 16.68
CA MET A 14 4.41 15.05 16.81
C MET A 14 5.26 16.33 16.68
N GLY A 15 4.67 17.43 16.20
CA GLY A 15 5.37 18.72 16.03
C GLY A 15 6.52 18.68 15.01
N SER A 16 7.02 19.85 14.61
CA SER A 16 7.95 20.03 13.48
C SER A 16 9.41 19.56 13.68
N ARG A 17 9.68 18.72 14.69
CA ARG A 17 11.05 18.24 15.01
C ARG A 17 11.15 16.74 15.33
N ALA A 18 10.17 15.93 14.94
CA ALA A 18 10.20 14.50 15.21
C ALA A 18 11.21 13.76 14.31
N THR A 19 12.09 12.95 14.91
CA THR A 19 13.04 12.10 14.19
C THR A 19 12.34 10.88 13.58
N PRO A 20 12.90 10.21 12.54
CA PRO A 20 12.31 9.00 11.95
C PRO A 20 12.01 7.89 12.98
N SER A 21 12.82 7.78 14.03
CA SER A 21 12.60 6.88 15.18
C SER A 21 11.35 7.25 15.99
N ALA A 22 11.08 8.54 16.16
CA ALA A 22 9.88 9.03 16.85
C ALA A 22 8.61 8.74 16.02
N PHE A 23 8.67 8.89 14.69
CA PHE A 23 7.57 8.57 13.78
C PHE A 23 7.18 7.08 13.86
N LEU A 24 8.16 6.19 13.80
CA LEU A 24 7.95 4.74 13.93
C LEU A 24 7.41 4.35 15.32
N LYS A 25 7.86 5.02 16.39
CA LYS A 25 7.32 4.83 17.75
C LYS A 25 5.87 5.31 17.87
N ALA A 26 5.51 6.43 17.26
CA ALA A 26 4.14 6.95 17.27
C ALA A 26 3.19 6.04 16.47
N PHE A 27 3.62 5.54 15.32
CA PHE A 27 2.87 4.56 14.52
C PHE A 27 2.62 3.26 15.31
N ASN A 28 3.65 2.72 15.98
CA ASN A 28 3.49 1.54 16.84
C ASN A 28 2.61 1.79 18.08
N LYS A 29 2.65 3.00 18.65
CA LYS A 29 1.84 3.35 19.83
C LYS A 29 0.35 3.52 19.47
N GLU A 30 0.04 4.15 18.33
CA GLU A 30 -1.35 4.26 17.87
C GLU A 30 -1.91 2.93 17.34
N SER A 31 -1.08 2.06 16.75
CA SER A 31 -1.52 0.70 16.38
C SER A 31 -1.84 -0.16 17.62
N LEU A 32 -1.07 -0.01 18.71
CA LEU A 32 -1.33 -0.66 20.00
C LEU A 32 -2.63 -0.17 20.67
N LEU A 33 -2.90 1.13 20.65
CA LEU A 33 -4.15 1.70 21.18
C LEU A 33 -5.39 1.22 20.41
N TRP A 34 -5.24 0.91 19.12
CA TRP A 34 -6.32 0.32 18.32
C TRP A 34 -6.55 -1.17 18.61
N THR A 35 -5.50 -1.93 18.93
CA THR A 35 -5.67 -3.32 19.40
C THR A 35 -6.40 -3.40 20.75
N GLU A 36 -6.19 -2.43 21.65
CA GLU A 36 -6.93 -2.34 22.92
C GLU A 36 -8.41 -1.95 22.71
N SER A 37 -8.70 -1.13 21.69
CA SER A 37 -10.08 -0.71 21.36
C SER A 37 -10.95 -1.81 20.73
N LEU A 38 -10.37 -2.93 20.29
CA LEU A 38 -11.11 -3.99 19.58
C LEU A 38 -11.62 -5.14 20.46
N ASN A 39 -11.21 -5.26 21.73
CA ASN A 39 -11.90 -6.07 22.76
C ASN A 39 -11.14 -5.91 24.10
N PRO A 40 -11.78 -5.59 25.24
CA PRO A 40 -11.09 -5.36 26.51
C PRO A 40 -10.51 -6.62 27.19
N LYS A 41 -10.35 -7.75 26.48
CA LYS A 41 -9.84 -9.03 27.03
C LYS A 41 -8.47 -9.47 26.52
N VAL A 42 -7.78 -8.68 25.69
CA VAL A 42 -6.44 -9.05 25.21
C VAL A 42 -5.39 -8.46 26.15
N ARG A 43 -5.01 -9.23 27.16
CA ARG A 43 -3.85 -8.92 28.03
C ARG A 43 -2.61 -9.56 27.40
N LEU A 44 -1.67 -8.74 26.92
CA LEU A 44 -0.35 -9.24 26.52
C LEU A 44 0.44 -9.59 27.79
N LEU A 45 0.52 -10.87 28.12
CA LEU A 45 1.51 -11.36 29.07
C LEU A 45 2.84 -11.47 28.31
N GLY A 46 3.72 -10.50 28.56
CA GLY A 46 5.12 -10.62 28.17
C GLY A 46 5.80 -11.61 29.08
N ASN A 47 6.40 -12.65 28.50
CA ASN A 47 7.46 -13.40 29.16
C ASN A 47 8.77 -12.97 28.52
N ASP A 48 9.64 -12.40 29.34
CA ASP A 48 11.06 -12.29 29.11
C ASP A 48 11.61 -13.71 28.94
N ASP A 49 12.08 -14.05 27.74
CA ASP A 49 13.26 -14.88 27.49
C ASP A 49 13.48 -14.96 25.98
N GLY A 50 14.71 -14.67 25.58
CA GLY A 50 15.10 -14.54 24.17
C GLY A 50 15.02 -15.87 23.44
N ASP A 51 14.07 -15.99 22.52
CA ASP A 51 14.16 -16.88 21.36
C ASP A 51 13.12 -16.47 20.30
N ALA A 52 13.47 -16.70 19.03
CA ALA A 52 12.83 -16.20 17.82
C ALA A 52 11.30 -16.02 17.89
N VAL A 53 10.84 -14.77 17.72
CA VAL A 53 9.40 -14.45 17.66
C VAL A 53 8.79 -15.08 16.41
N ARG A 54 8.23 -16.28 16.60
CA ARG A 54 7.43 -16.98 15.61
C ARG A 54 6.06 -16.30 15.57
N PHE A 55 5.89 -15.33 14.68
CA PHE A 55 4.57 -14.73 14.43
C PHE A 55 3.69 -15.77 13.73
N SER A 56 2.81 -16.40 14.50
CA SER A 56 1.73 -17.22 14.01
C SER A 56 0.83 -16.38 13.09
N THR A 57 0.61 -16.85 11.86
CA THR A 57 -0.37 -16.29 10.93
C THR A 57 -1.73 -16.28 11.62
N TYR A 58 -2.22 -15.10 12.00
CA TYR A 58 -3.56 -14.95 12.56
C TYR A 58 -4.58 -15.12 11.43
N HIS A 59 -4.95 -16.38 11.17
CA HIS A 59 -6.15 -16.68 10.41
C HIS A 59 -7.35 -16.29 11.27
N TYR A 60 -8.07 -15.24 10.88
CA TYR A 60 -9.38 -14.96 11.44
C TYR A 60 -10.35 -16.03 10.91
N SER A 61 -10.44 -17.16 11.64
CA SER A 61 -11.48 -18.16 11.43
C SER A 61 -12.58 -17.91 12.45
N SER A 62 -13.73 -17.44 11.98
CA SER A 62 -14.93 -17.33 12.81
C SER A 62 -15.46 -18.74 13.09
N ASN A 63 -14.89 -19.41 14.09
CA ASN A 63 -15.40 -20.70 14.55
C ASN A 63 -16.51 -20.47 15.58
N SER A 64 -17.69 -20.03 15.12
CA SER A 64 -18.89 -19.97 15.96
C SER A 64 -19.88 -21.04 15.50
N ASN A 65 -20.09 -22.05 16.36
CA ASN A 65 -21.17 -23.05 16.23
C ASN A 65 -22.56 -22.45 16.54
N HIS A 66 -22.74 -21.15 16.31
CA HIS A 66 -24.00 -20.45 16.51
C HIS A 66 -24.37 -19.78 15.19
N SER A 67 -25.47 -20.25 14.58
CA SER A 67 -26.00 -19.65 13.36
C SER A 67 -26.19 -18.15 13.59
N PRO A 68 -25.49 -17.26 12.86
CA PRO A 68 -25.60 -15.82 13.09
C PRO A 68 -27.05 -15.42 12.83
N THR A 69 -27.76 -14.92 13.85
CA THR A 69 -29.12 -14.38 13.70
C THR A 69 -29.12 -13.06 12.92
N ASN A 70 -27.94 -12.45 12.77
CA ASN A 70 -27.75 -11.21 12.03
C ASN A 70 -27.55 -11.49 10.53
N LYS A 71 -28.56 -11.15 9.72
CA LYS A 71 -28.63 -11.39 8.26
C LYS A 71 -27.39 -10.87 7.51
N VAL A 72 -26.75 -9.82 8.03
CA VAL A 72 -25.53 -9.21 7.47
C VAL A 72 -24.32 -10.15 7.60
N LEU A 73 -24.17 -10.84 8.73
CA LEU A 73 -23.01 -11.71 8.99
C LEU A 73 -23.05 -13.01 8.16
N ARG A 74 -24.24 -13.45 7.73
CA ARG A 74 -24.39 -14.63 6.85
C ARG A 74 -23.86 -14.43 5.44
N ASN A 75 -23.77 -13.17 4.99
CA ASN A 75 -23.39 -12.81 3.61
C ASN A 75 -21.97 -12.23 3.53
N LEU A 76 -21.18 -12.30 4.61
CA LEU A 76 -19.80 -11.81 4.57
C LEU A 76 -18.89 -12.83 3.88
N PRO A 77 -17.89 -12.35 3.11
CA PRO A 77 -16.92 -13.25 2.52
C PRO A 77 -16.10 -13.93 3.62
N ALA A 78 -15.81 -15.22 3.45
CA ALA A 78 -14.95 -15.96 4.36
C ALA A 78 -13.49 -15.44 4.37
N HIS A 79 -13.09 -14.70 3.33
CA HIS A 79 -11.75 -14.16 3.20
C HIS A 79 -11.78 -12.74 2.61
N VAL A 80 -10.97 -11.85 3.18
CA VAL A 80 -10.74 -10.49 2.68
C VAL A 80 -9.26 -10.34 2.37
N LYS A 81 -8.96 -9.83 1.17
CA LYS A 81 -7.59 -9.46 0.79
C LYS A 81 -7.40 -7.96 0.98
N ILE A 82 -6.48 -7.59 1.87
CA ILE A 82 -6.06 -6.20 2.04
C ILE A 82 -4.94 -5.91 1.05
N VAL A 83 -5.04 -4.79 0.34
CA VAL A 83 -3.97 -4.22 -0.47
C VAL A 83 -3.51 -2.96 0.25
N GLU A 84 -2.31 -3.01 0.81
CA GLU A 84 -1.74 -1.87 1.52
C GLU A 84 -1.08 -0.92 0.52
N VAL A 85 -1.47 0.34 0.54
CA VAL A 85 -1.04 1.35 -0.44
C VAL A 85 -0.21 2.48 0.20
N GLY A 86 0.04 2.42 1.50
CA GLY A 86 0.79 3.40 2.27
C GLY A 86 2.15 3.75 1.68
N PRO A 87 3.00 2.78 1.28
CA PRO A 87 4.31 3.08 0.70
C PRO A 87 4.28 3.83 -0.63
N ARG A 88 3.18 3.71 -1.41
CA ARG A 88 2.98 4.44 -2.66
C ARG A 88 2.05 5.63 -2.48
N ASP A 89 0.76 5.37 -2.37
CA ASP A 89 -0.31 6.38 -2.36
C ASP A 89 -0.28 7.23 -1.08
N GLY A 90 0.09 6.63 0.05
CA GLY A 90 0.33 7.37 1.29
C GLY A 90 1.48 8.35 1.15
N LEU A 91 2.69 7.83 0.91
CA LEU A 91 3.90 8.65 0.82
C LEU A 91 3.90 9.66 -0.33
N GLN A 92 3.19 9.40 -1.42
CA GLN A 92 3.02 10.36 -2.51
C GLN A 92 2.36 11.67 -2.05
N ASN A 93 1.47 11.61 -1.06
CA ASN A 93 0.73 12.76 -0.54
C ASN A 93 1.40 13.42 0.68
N GLU A 94 2.55 12.91 1.11
CA GLU A 94 3.31 13.50 2.21
C GLU A 94 4.11 14.72 1.72
N LYS A 95 4.21 15.72 2.60
CA LYS A 95 4.92 16.98 2.30
C LYS A 95 6.43 16.76 2.18
N GLU A 96 6.97 15.93 3.07
CA GLU A 96 8.40 15.65 3.14
C GLU A 96 8.76 14.42 2.32
N ILE A 97 9.92 14.46 1.65
CA ILE A 97 10.44 13.31 0.93
C ILE A 97 11.05 12.34 1.94
N VAL A 98 10.42 11.17 2.08
CA VAL A 98 10.91 10.11 2.96
C VAL A 98 12.11 9.40 2.33
N PRO A 99 13.22 9.20 3.07
CA PRO A 99 14.40 8.48 2.57
C PRO A 99 14.09 7.05 2.14
N THR A 100 14.79 6.56 1.11
CA THR A 100 14.64 5.20 0.55
C THR A 100 14.72 4.11 1.61
N SER A 101 15.70 4.20 2.52
CA SER A 101 15.87 3.21 3.59
C SER A 101 14.65 3.12 4.51
N THR A 102 14.01 4.24 4.81
CA THR A 102 12.78 4.30 5.60
C THR A 102 11.59 3.69 4.85
N LYS A 103 11.47 3.95 3.54
CA LYS A 103 10.44 3.31 2.69
C LYS A 103 10.59 1.79 2.67
N VAL A 104 11.82 1.30 2.50
CA VAL A 104 12.13 -0.13 2.50
C VAL A 104 11.83 -0.76 3.86
N GLN A 105 12.17 -0.08 4.96
CA GLN A 105 11.84 -0.55 6.31
C GLN A 105 10.33 -0.62 6.54
N LEU A 106 9.58 0.38 6.08
CA LEU A 106 8.12 0.38 6.14
C LEU A 106 7.54 -0.84 5.40
N ILE A 107 7.97 -1.09 4.15
CA ILE A 107 7.51 -2.24 3.37
C ILE A 107 7.82 -3.55 4.10
N LYS A 108 9.04 -3.72 4.62
CA LYS A 108 9.42 -4.91 5.41
C LYS A 108 8.50 -5.12 6.60
N MET A 109 8.20 -4.08 7.37
CA MET A 109 7.31 -4.16 8.53
C MET A 109 5.87 -4.54 8.12
N LEU A 110 5.38 -3.96 7.02
CA LEU A 110 4.05 -4.27 6.49
C LEU A 110 3.95 -5.74 6.07
N VAL A 111 4.95 -6.26 5.35
CA VAL A 111 4.99 -7.69 4.98
C VAL A 111 5.09 -8.59 6.21
N SER A 112 5.97 -8.25 7.17
CA SER A 112 6.11 -9.01 8.42
C SER A 112 4.84 -9.03 9.28
N SER A 113 3.91 -8.09 9.09
CA SER A 113 2.59 -8.11 9.75
C SER A 113 1.59 -9.10 9.12
N GLY A 114 1.96 -9.77 8.02
CA GLY A 114 1.14 -10.75 7.33
C GLY A 114 0.38 -10.19 6.11
N LEU A 115 0.65 -8.94 5.71
CA LEU A 115 0.07 -8.39 4.48
C LEU A 115 0.67 -9.07 3.25
N THR A 116 -0.21 -9.62 2.41
CA THR A 116 0.18 -10.39 1.22
C THR A 116 0.30 -9.53 -0.04
N VAL A 117 -0.14 -8.27 0.01
CA VAL A 117 -0.02 -7.31 -1.10
C VAL A 117 0.30 -5.93 -0.54
N VAL A 118 1.43 -5.37 -0.93
CA VAL A 118 1.89 -4.03 -0.54
C VAL A 118 2.30 -3.27 -1.80
N GLU A 119 1.57 -2.23 -2.17
CA GLU A 119 1.90 -1.37 -3.30
C GLU A 119 3.17 -0.57 -2.98
N ALA A 120 4.28 -0.96 -3.61
CA ALA A 120 5.62 -0.57 -3.15
C ALA A 120 6.00 0.85 -3.58
N THR A 121 5.71 1.21 -4.83
CA THR A 121 6.11 2.50 -5.41
C THR A 121 5.40 2.77 -6.75
N SER A 122 5.79 3.84 -7.44
CA SER A 122 5.27 4.26 -8.74
C SER A 122 6.40 4.66 -9.69
N PHE A 123 6.34 4.18 -10.93
CA PHE A 123 7.24 4.59 -12.02
C PHE A 123 6.66 5.78 -12.79
N VAL A 124 6.40 6.86 -12.06
CA VAL A 124 5.99 8.18 -12.56
C VAL A 124 7.20 9.07 -12.80
N SER A 125 6.99 10.24 -13.41
CA SER A 125 8.08 11.22 -13.55
C SER A 125 8.49 11.77 -12.17
N PRO A 126 9.78 11.70 -11.81
CA PRO A 126 10.29 12.32 -10.58
C PRO A 126 10.09 13.84 -10.54
N LYS A 127 9.95 14.49 -11.71
CA LYS A 127 9.65 15.91 -11.81
C LYS A 127 8.25 16.24 -11.26
N TRP A 128 7.28 15.36 -11.51
CA TRP A 128 5.89 15.56 -11.10
C TRP A 128 5.62 15.00 -9.70
N VAL A 129 6.31 13.91 -9.33
CA VAL A 129 6.15 13.24 -8.03
C VAL A 129 7.54 12.92 -7.44
N PRO A 130 8.22 13.93 -6.85
CA PRO A 130 9.57 13.74 -6.30
C PRO A 130 9.60 12.76 -5.12
N GLN A 131 8.47 12.58 -4.42
CA GLN A 131 8.33 11.63 -3.31
C GLN A 131 8.67 10.19 -3.71
N LEU A 132 8.50 9.83 -4.99
CA LEU A 132 8.68 8.47 -5.51
C LEU A 132 9.83 8.37 -6.52
N ALA A 133 10.73 9.36 -6.53
CA ALA A 133 11.88 9.41 -7.46
C ALA A 133 12.83 8.20 -7.36
N ASP A 134 12.86 7.55 -6.19
CA ASP A 134 13.71 6.41 -5.83
C ASP A 134 13.04 5.04 -6.08
N ALA A 135 12.02 4.98 -6.96
CA ALA A 135 11.26 3.78 -7.22
C ALA A 135 12.12 2.55 -7.55
N LYS A 136 13.16 2.73 -8.38
CA LYS A 136 14.09 1.65 -8.73
C LYS A 136 14.85 1.14 -7.50
N ASP A 137 15.38 2.03 -6.69
CA ASP A 137 16.17 1.68 -5.51
C ASP A 137 15.31 0.97 -4.44
N VAL A 138 14.05 1.39 -4.30
CA VAL A 138 13.06 0.70 -3.45
C VAL A 138 12.83 -0.73 -3.95
N MET A 139 12.56 -0.91 -5.26
CA MET A 139 12.31 -2.24 -5.84
C MET A 139 13.53 -3.15 -5.70
N ASP A 140 14.74 -2.64 -5.99
CA ASP A 140 15.98 -3.37 -5.84
C ASP A 140 16.22 -3.82 -4.40
N ALA A 141 15.87 -2.99 -3.41
CA ALA A 141 16.05 -3.30 -2.00
C ALA A 141 15.01 -4.28 -1.42
N ILE A 142 13.83 -4.42 -2.04
CA ILE A 142 12.76 -5.33 -1.60
C ILE A 142 12.68 -6.64 -2.40
N ARG A 143 13.44 -6.78 -3.50
CA ARG A 143 13.36 -7.91 -4.45
C ARG A 143 13.41 -9.30 -3.81
N ASN A 144 14.10 -9.45 -2.68
CA ASN A 144 14.30 -10.74 -2.01
C ASN A 144 13.29 -10.99 -0.87
N ILE A 145 12.41 -10.02 -0.57
CA ILE A 145 11.36 -10.19 0.45
C ILE A 145 10.34 -11.20 -0.07
N GLN A 146 10.08 -12.24 0.72
CA GLN A 146 9.10 -13.28 0.43
C GLN A 146 7.78 -13.02 1.15
N GLY A 147 6.71 -13.69 0.72
CA GLY A 147 5.42 -13.68 1.41
C GLY A 147 4.45 -12.57 1.00
N ALA A 148 4.86 -11.67 0.09
CA ALA A 148 4.00 -10.62 -0.44
C ALA A 148 4.25 -10.35 -1.93
N ARG A 149 3.23 -9.82 -2.61
CA ARG A 149 3.36 -9.19 -3.92
C ARG A 149 3.58 -7.69 -3.77
N PHE A 150 4.33 -7.12 -4.72
CA PHE A 150 4.70 -5.70 -4.73
C PHE A 150 4.21 -5.01 -6.00
N PRO A 151 2.89 -4.77 -6.15
CA PRO A 151 2.39 -4.00 -7.27
C PRO A 151 3.03 -2.61 -7.31
N VAL A 152 3.27 -2.10 -8.51
CA VAL A 152 3.77 -0.74 -8.74
C VAL A 152 2.91 0.00 -9.77
N LEU A 153 2.73 1.30 -9.59
CA LEU A 153 1.94 2.11 -10.51
C LEU A 153 2.76 2.48 -11.77
N THR A 154 2.18 2.29 -12.94
CA THR A 154 2.81 2.55 -14.25
C THR A 154 1.87 3.41 -15.12
N PRO A 155 2.04 4.75 -15.15
CA PRO A 155 1.11 5.67 -15.82
C PRO A 155 1.17 5.63 -17.35
N ASN A 156 2.21 5.04 -17.94
CA ASN A 156 2.48 5.01 -19.37
C ASN A 156 3.50 3.89 -19.68
N LEU A 157 3.74 3.66 -20.98
CA LEU A 157 4.63 2.60 -21.46
C LEU A 157 6.08 2.74 -20.95
N LYS A 158 6.62 3.97 -20.91
CA LYS A 158 7.97 4.21 -20.35
C LYS A 158 8.07 3.83 -18.88
N GLY A 159 7.07 4.18 -18.08
CA GLY A 159 7.00 3.79 -16.68
C GLY A 159 6.87 2.27 -16.51
N PHE A 160 6.11 1.62 -17.39
CA PHE A 160 5.97 0.16 -17.44
C PHE A 160 7.31 -0.53 -17.76
N GLU A 161 8.03 -0.10 -18.79
CA GLU A 161 9.36 -0.64 -19.14
C GLU A 161 10.35 -0.50 -17.98
N ALA A 162 10.35 0.64 -17.30
CA ALA A 162 11.18 0.87 -16.12
C ALA A 162 10.80 -0.05 -14.94
N ALA A 163 9.50 -0.27 -14.73
CA ALA A 163 9.01 -1.20 -13.71
C ALA A 163 9.44 -2.65 -13.99
N VAL A 164 9.29 -3.11 -15.23
CA VAL A 164 9.74 -4.44 -15.66
C VAL A 164 11.25 -4.58 -15.49
N SER A 165 12.03 -3.56 -15.89
CA SER A 165 13.49 -3.55 -15.72
C SER A 165 13.92 -3.59 -14.25
N ALA A 166 13.11 -3.04 -13.34
CA ALA A 166 13.31 -3.08 -11.90
C ALA A 166 12.77 -4.37 -11.24
N GLY A 167 12.27 -5.33 -12.02
CA GLY A 167 11.79 -6.63 -11.52
C GLY A 167 10.38 -6.61 -10.94
N ALA A 168 9.53 -5.65 -11.30
CA ALA A 168 8.13 -5.66 -10.91
C ALA A 168 7.41 -6.91 -11.45
N ASN A 169 6.58 -7.54 -10.59
CA ASN A 169 5.83 -8.76 -10.89
C ASN A 169 4.30 -8.55 -10.96
N GLU A 170 3.83 -7.34 -10.65
CA GLU A 170 2.45 -6.87 -10.80
C GLU A 170 2.53 -5.36 -11.05
N VAL A 171 1.74 -4.84 -11.99
CA VAL A 171 1.67 -3.39 -12.27
C VAL A 171 0.25 -2.88 -12.09
N ALA A 172 0.11 -1.57 -11.93
CA ALA A 172 -1.19 -0.91 -11.82
C ALA A 172 -1.30 0.29 -12.78
N ILE A 173 -2.49 0.46 -13.36
CA ILE A 173 -2.89 1.63 -14.14
C ILE A 173 -4.04 2.34 -13.40
N PHE A 174 -4.27 3.62 -13.69
CA PHE A 174 -5.31 4.39 -13.03
C PHE A 174 -6.12 5.22 -14.02
N ALA A 175 -7.39 4.90 -14.15
CA ALA A 175 -8.35 5.65 -14.94
C ALA A 175 -9.20 6.57 -14.05
N SER A 176 -9.87 7.52 -14.69
CA SER A 176 -10.88 8.39 -14.09
C SER A 176 -12.23 8.12 -14.73
N ALA A 177 -13.30 8.20 -13.93
CA ALA A 177 -14.68 8.26 -14.40
C ALA A 177 -15.18 9.71 -14.55
N SER A 178 -14.34 10.70 -14.23
CA SER A 178 -14.63 12.13 -14.38
C SER A 178 -13.62 12.80 -15.31
N GLU A 179 -14.12 13.51 -16.33
CA GLU A 179 -13.30 14.29 -17.27
C GLU A 179 -12.54 15.42 -16.57
N SER A 180 -13.16 16.10 -15.60
CA SER A 180 -12.48 17.18 -14.84
C SER A 180 -11.33 16.62 -14.01
N PHE A 181 -11.52 15.46 -13.39
CA PHE A 181 -10.48 14.78 -12.62
C PHE A 181 -9.37 14.24 -13.52
N SER A 182 -9.72 13.70 -14.70
CA SER A 182 -8.74 13.24 -15.69
C SER A 182 -7.85 14.41 -16.15
N LYS A 183 -8.46 15.54 -16.51
CA LYS A 183 -7.73 16.74 -16.95
C LYS A 183 -6.84 17.33 -15.85
N SER A 184 -7.32 17.39 -14.60
CA SER A 184 -6.52 17.94 -13.50
C SER A 184 -5.37 17.04 -13.05
N ASN A 185 -5.56 15.71 -13.08
CA ASN A 185 -4.57 14.76 -12.56
C ASN A 185 -3.57 14.30 -13.63
N ILE A 186 -4.03 14.04 -14.85
CA ILE A 186 -3.21 13.47 -15.94
C ILE A 186 -3.18 14.30 -17.21
N ASN A 187 -3.77 15.51 -17.19
CA ASN A 187 -3.79 16.49 -18.27
C ASN A 187 -4.24 15.92 -19.63
N CYS A 188 -5.24 15.04 -19.62
CA CYS A 188 -5.85 14.48 -20.83
C CYS A 188 -7.32 14.09 -20.59
N SER A 189 -8.04 13.77 -21.66
CA SER A 189 -9.39 13.19 -21.56
C SER A 189 -9.36 11.76 -21.01
N ILE A 190 -10.53 11.23 -20.64
CA ILE A 190 -10.64 9.81 -20.26
C ILE A 190 -10.25 8.92 -21.44
N GLU A 191 -10.72 9.25 -22.65
CA GLU A 191 -10.42 8.49 -23.87
C GLU A 191 -8.91 8.40 -24.14
N ASP A 192 -8.21 9.53 -24.07
CA ASP A 192 -6.75 9.58 -24.25
C ASP A 192 -6.02 8.74 -23.19
N SER A 193 -6.51 8.77 -21.94
CA SER A 193 -5.93 7.98 -20.86
C SER A 193 -6.08 6.48 -21.13
N LEU A 194 -7.27 6.04 -21.56
CA LEU A 194 -7.56 4.65 -21.88
C LEU A 194 -6.78 4.17 -23.10
N ALA A 195 -6.56 5.03 -24.10
CA ALA A 195 -5.68 4.74 -25.23
C ALA A 195 -4.25 4.46 -24.76
N ARG A 196 -3.67 5.31 -23.90
CA ARG A 196 -2.34 5.07 -23.32
C ARG A 196 -2.26 3.80 -22.47
N PHE A 197 -3.31 3.49 -21.72
CA PHE A 197 -3.34 2.27 -20.92
C PHE A 197 -3.50 1.01 -21.76
N ARG A 198 -4.09 1.10 -22.97
CA ARG A 198 -4.13 -0.03 -23.91
C ARG A 198 -2.74 -0.50 -24.26
N ASP A 199 -1.80 0.41 -24.48
CA ASP A 199 -0.40 0.07 -24.80
C ASP A 199 0.26 -0.66 -23.63
N VAL A 200 0.09 -0.15 -22.41
CA VAL A 200 0.61 -0.78 -21.18
C VAL A 200 0.03 -2.17 -20.98
N VAL A 201 -1.29 -2.32 -21.10
CA VAL A 201 -1.96 -3.62 -20.92
C VAL A 201 -1.57 -4.62 -22.01
N SER A 202 -1.36 -4.15 -23.24
CA SER A 202 -0.91 -5.00 -24.35
C SER A 202 0.51 -5.52 -24.09
N ALA A 203 1.44 -4.63 -23.71
CA ALA A 203 2.81 -5.02 -23.37
C ALA A 203 2.87 -5.94 -22.14
N ALA A 204 2.08 -5.66 -21.10
CA ALA A 204 1.97 -6.53 -19.92
C ALA A 204 1.47 -7.93 -20.27
N ARG A 205 0.49 -8.02 -21.18
CA ARG A 205 -0.06 -9.30 -21.64
C ARG A 205 0.98 -10.15 -22.38
N GLU A 206 1.85 -9.54 -23.18
CA GLU A 206 2.91 -10.26 -23.90
C GLU A 206 3.88 -11.00 -22.97
N ILE A 207 4.13 -10.45 -21.78
CA ILE A 207 5.01 -11.05 -20.76
C ILE A 207 4.23 -11.71 -19.60
N SER A 208 2.91 -11.88 -19.75
CA SER A 208 2.04 -12.45 -18.70
C SER A 208 2.12 -11.74 -17.34
N LEU A 209 2.38 -10.42 -17.34
CA LEU A 209 2.44 -9.61 -16.14
C LEU A 209 1.04 -9.13 -15.73
N PRO A 210 0.56 -9.45 -14.51
CA PRO A 210 -0.74 -9.00 -14.04
C PRO A 210 -0.85 -7.47 -13.98
N VAL A 211 -1.99 -6.94 -14.43
CA VAL A 211 -2.31 -5.50 -14.38
C VAL A 211 -3.54 -5.26 -13.50
N ARG A 212 -3.41 -4.37 -12.52
CA ARG A 212 -4.49 -3.84 -11.70
C ARG A 212 -5.01 -2.53 -12.27
N GLY A 213 -6.33 -2.41 -12.44
CA GLY A 213 -6.97 -1.13 -12.78
C GLY A 213 -7.51 -0.42 -11.54
N TYR A 214 -7.13 0.83 -11.35
CA TYR A 214 -7.79 1.76 -10.43
C TYR A 214 -8.76 2.65 -11.20
N CYS A 215 -9.90 2.98 -10.60
CA CYS A 215 -10.87 3.92 -11.16
C CYS A 215 -11.25 4.96 -10.11
N HIS A 216 -11.03 6.24 -10.41
CA HIS A 216 -11.40 7.35 -9.54
C HIS A 216 -12.67 8.02 -10.05
N SER A 217 -13.66 8.24 -9.19
CA SER A 217 -14.94 8.86 -9.56
C SER A 217 -15.17 10.24 -8.95
N ASN A 218 -14.25 10.73 -8.11
CA ASN A 218 -14.42 12.04 -7.47
C ASN A 218 -14.05 13.15 -8.45
N ALA A 219 -14.98 14.09 -8.65
CA ALA A 219 -14.77 15.35 -9.34
C ALA A 219 -14.09 16.38 -8.43
#